data_AF-A0A7V6YI98-F1
#
_entry.id   AF-A0A7V6YI98-F1
#
_cell.length_a   1.000
_cell.length_b   1.000
_cell.length_c   1.000
_cell.angle_alpha   90.00
_cell.angle_beta   90.00
_cell.angle_gamma   90.00
#
_symmetry.space_group_name_H-M   'P 1'
#
loop_
_entity.id
_entity.type
_entity.pdbx_description
1 polymer ?
#
loop_
_entity_poly.entity_id
_entity_poly.type
_entity_poly.pdbx_seq_one_letter_code
_entity_poly.pdbx_strand_id
1 'polypeptide(L)'
;GWALGLSGRQMAETLRSFPGVPHRLEKVAVINGVEYINDSKGTNPEAAIKALLAFDKPIVLIAGGSRKGNMDFSELAHKIKEKVRELILVGETAEEIKAAVEEVGFHRATIVNNLEEGVKLAAALARPGEIVLLSPACASFDFFRNFEHRGEVFKELVHRLA
;
A
#
# COMPACT_ATOMS: atom_id res chain seq x y z
N GLY A 1 0.44 2.42 29.88
CA GLY A 1 1.43 3.47 30.20
C GLY A 1 1.27 3.90 31.64
N TRP A 2 0.34 4.82 31.90
CA TRP A 2 0.07 5.38 33.23
C TRP A 2 -0.35 4.33 34.28
N ALA A 3 -1.14 3.33 33.90
CA ALA A 3 -1.56 2.24 34.79
C ALA A 3 -0.41 1.30 35.24
N LEU A 4 0.79 1.43 34.65
CA LEU A 4 1.97 0.59 34.93
C LEU A 4 3.16 1.40 35.50
N GLY A 5 2.94 2.64 35.92
CA GLY A 5 3.99 3.46 36.57
C GLY A 5 5.11 3.96 35.64
N LEU A 6 4.94 3.87 34.32
CA LEU A 6 5.94 4.36 33.37
C LEU A 6 5.88 5.89 33.29
N SER A 7 7.04 6.55 33.45
CA SER A 7 7.12 8.01 33.33
C SER A 7 6.85 8.46 31.88
N GLY A 8 6.29 9.67 31.72
CA GLY A 8 6.03 10.24 30.40
C GLY A 8 7.28 10.32 29.51
N ARG A 9 8.47 10.44 30.12
CA ARG A 9 9.76 10.41 29.41
C ARG A 9 10.10 9.03 28.85
N GLN A 10 9.89 7.95 29.62
CA GLN A 10 10.10 6.57 29.16
C GLN A 10 9.12 6.18 28.04
N MET A 11 7.86 6.64 28.14
CA MET A 11 6.88 6.45 27.07
C MET A 11 7.28 7.21 25.79
N ALA A 12 7.79 8.44 25.92
CA ALA A 12 8.23 9.25 24.77
C ALA A 12 9.51 8.71 24.10
N GLU A 13 10.47 8.20 24.86
CA GLU A 13 11.69 7.57 24.32
C GLU A 13 11.36 6.27 23.58
N THR A 14 10.50 5.43 24.16
CA THR A 14 10.07 4.17 23.52
C THR A 14 9.29 4.43 22.23
N LEU A 15 8.44 5.47 22.19
CA LEU A 15 7.73 5.88 20.96
C LEU A 15 8.67 6.44 19.89
N ARG A 16 9.80 7.05 20.27
CA ARG A 16 10.80 7.59 19.33
C ARG A 16 11.75 6.52 18.78
N SER A 17 12.03 5.47 19.55
CA SER A 17 12.91 4.37 19.13
C SER A 17 12.14 3.17 18.55
N PHE A 18 10.80 3.25 18.48
CA PHE A 18 10.00 2.17 17.94
C PHE A 18 10.22 2.11 16.43
N PRO A 19 10.76 1.02 15.86
CA PRO A 19 11.16 0.93 14.45
C PRO A 19 9.98 0.89 13.45
N GLY A 20 8.79 1.32 13.86
CA GLY A 20 7.54 1.09 13.16
C GLY A 20 7.05 -0.35 13.37
N VAL A 21 5.80 -0.60 12.99
CA VAL A 21 5.27 -1.98 12.94
C VAL A 21 5.60 -2.51 11.55
N PRO A 22 6.29 -3.65 11.40
CA PRO A 22 6.51 -4.26 10.10
C PRO A 22 5.22 -4.35 9.29
N HIS A 23 5.31 -4.11 7.98
CA HIS A 23 4.18 -4.11 7.05
C HIS A 23 3.11 -3.02 7.29
N ARG A 24 3.41 -2.00 8.10
CA ARG A 24 2.58 -0.80 8.27
C ARG A 24 3.40 0.44 7.93
N LEU A 25 3.14 1.01 6.75
CA LEU A 25 3.90 2.14 6.21
C LEU A 25 5.43 1.96 6.34
N GLU A 26 5.89 0.73 6.17
CA GLU A 26 7.30 0.37 6.32
C GLU A 26 8.08 0.82 5.08
N LYS A 27 9.07 1.70 5.27
CA LYS A 27 9.96 2.10 4.19
C LYS A 27 10.95 0.98 3.88
N VAL A 28 10.86 0.43 2.68
CA VAL A 28 11.66 -0.70 2.22
C VAL A 28 12.99 -0.24 1.62
N ALA A 29 12.93 0.67 0.64
CA ALA A 29 14.10 1.16 -0.09
C ALA A 29 13.84 2.53 -0.71
N VAL A 30 14.93 3.16 -1.15
CA VAL A 30 14.89 4.29 -2.09
C VAL A 30 15.72 3.91 -3.30
N ILE A 31 15.10 3.85 -4.48
CA ILE A 31 15.75 3.43 -5.73
C ILE A 31 15.49 4.52 -6.76
N ASN A 32 16.53 5.06 -7.38
CA ASN A 32 16.42 6.13 -8.38
C ASN A 32 15.58 7.35 -7.91
N GLY A 33 15.63 7.67 -6.61
CA GLY A 33 14.86 8.76 -6.01
C GLY A 33 13.38 8.45 -5.74
N VAL A 34 12.93 7.20 -5.94
CA VAL A 34 11.58 6.73 -5.63
C VAL A 34 11.59 6.00 -4.29
N GLU A 35 10.63 6.30 -3.42
CA GLU A 35 10.48 5.60 -2.14
C GLU A 35 9.53 4.41 -2.27
N TYR A 36 9.93 3.24 -1.80
CA TYR A 36 9.10 2.03 -1.81
C TYR A 36 8.59 1.76 -0.40
N ILE A 37 7.27 1.76 -0.24
CA ILE A 37 6.59 1.66 1.05
C ILE A 37 5.70 0.41 1.08
N ASN A 38 5.83 -0.38 2.13
CA ASN A 38 5.05 -1.59 2.38
C ASN A 38 3.97 -1.32 3.45
N ASP A 39 2.71 -1.30 3.03
CA ASP A 39 1.53 -1.28 3.90
C ASP A 39 0.65 -2.52 3.65
N SER A 40 1.28 -3.69 3.48
CA SER A 40 0.56 -4.96 3.25
C SER A 40 -0.46 -5.29 4.35
N LYS A 41 -0.33 -4.71 5.55
CA LYS A 41 -1.31 -4.86 6.65
C LYS A 41 -2.61 -4.07 6.42
N GLY A 42 -2.65 -3.17 5.44
CA GLY A 42 -3.84 -2.43 5.01
C GLY A 42 -4.84 -3.31 4.25
N THR A 43 -5.47 -4.26 4.94
CA THR A 43 -6.36 -5.27 4.34
C THR A 43 -7.83 -4.83 4.24
N ASN A 44 -8.10 -3.53 4.37
CA ASN A 44 -9.44 -2.95 4.19
C ASN A 44 -9.32 -1.55 3.53
N PRO A 45 -10.40 -1.03 2.91
CA PRO A 45 -10.38 0.25 2.20
C PRO A 45 -9.99 1.42 3.11
N GLU A 46 -10.47 1.46 4.35
CA GLU A 46 -10.16 2.51 5.31
C GLU A 46 -8.66 2.59 5.65
N ALA A 47 -7.99 1.44 5.77
CA ALA A 47 -6.56 1.39 6.01
C ALA A 47 -5.79 1.91 4.79
N ALA A 48 -6.22 1.54 3.59
CA ALA A 48 -5.63 2.05 2.36
C ALA A 48 -5.80 3.57 2.21
N ILE A 49 -6.97 4.11 2.58
CA ILE A 49 -7.19 5.57 2.64
C ILE A 49 -6.21 6.23 3.60
N LYS A 50 -6.03 5.69 4.82
CA LYS A 50 -5.06 6.22 5.80
C LYS A 50 -3.64 6.19 5.27
N ALA A 51 -3.27 5.14 4.52
CA ALA A 51 -1.96 5.05 3.89
C ALA A 51 -1.75 6.11 2.80
N LEU A 52 -2.77 6.35 1.96
CA LEU A 52 -2.73 7.41 0.95
C LEU A 52 -2.60 8.81 1.57
N LEU A 53 -3.24 9.04 2.71
CA LEU A 53 -3.20 10.33 3.41
C LEU A 53 -1.92 10.55 4.21
N ALA A 54 -1.12 9.51 4.45
CA ALA A 54 0.15 9.62 5.17
C ALA A 54 1.25 10.34 4.36
N PHE A 55 1.02 10.57 3.06
CA PHE A 55 1.99 11.16 2.17
C PHE A 55 1.45 12.37 1.40
N ASP A 56 2.31 13.36 1.24
CA ASP A 56 2.05 14.56 0.44
C ASP A 56 2.60 14.44 -1.00
N LYS A 57 3.32 13.36 -1.29
CA LYS A 57 3.92 13.07 -2.60
C LYS A 57 2.94 12.32 -3.51
N PRO A 58 3.06 12.44 -4.84
CA PRO A 58 2.30 11.59 -5.78
C PRO A 58 2.63 10.11 -5.58
N ILE A 59 1.60 9.27 -5.68
CA ILE A 59 1.69 7.85 -5.36
C ILE A 59 1.45 6.99 -6.62
N VAL A 60 2.30 5.99 -6.84
CA VAL A 60 2.01 4.82 -7.66
C VAL A 60 1.51 3.72 -6.72
N LEU A 61 0.22 3.42 -6.77
CA LEU A 61 -0.44 2.51 -5.83
C LEU A 61 -0.53 1.11 -6.42
N ILE A 62 -0.05 0.10 -5.70
CA ILE A 62 -0.34 -1.31 -5.95
C ILE A 62 -1.44 -1.73 -4.96
N ALA A 63 -2.62 -2.05 -5.47
CA ALA A 63 -3.80 -2.40 -4.69
C ALA A 63 -4.51 -3.65 -5.24
N GLY A 64 -5.46 -4.16 -4.46
CA GLY A 64 -6.24 -5.35 -4.79
C GLY A 64 -5.85 -6.58 -3.98
N GLY A 65 -6.73 -7.57 -4.03
CA GLY A 65 -6.59 -8.82 -3.29
C GLY A 65 -7.85 -9.66 -3.40
N SER A 66 -8.19 -10.37 -2.32
CA SER A 66 -9.40 -11.19 -2.27
C SER A 66 -10.51 -10.47 -1.50
N ARG A 67 -11.74 -10.65 -1.96
CA ARG A 67 -12.92 -10.02 -1.40
C ARG A 67 -13.23 -10.62 -0.03
N LYS A 68 -13.47 -9.75 0.97
CA LYS A 68 -13.95 -10.18 2.29
C LYS A 68 -15.28 -9.50 2.63
N GLY A 69 -16.36 -10.26 2.51
CA GLY A 69 -17.71 -9.77 2.79
C GLY A 69 -18.16 -8.69 1.79
N ASN A 70 -19.01 -7.77 2.25
CA ASN A 70 -19.40 -6.60 1.46
C ASN A 70 -18.39 -5.48 1.69
N MET A 71 -17.57 -5.23 0.67
CA MET A 71 -16.61 -4.13 0.65
C MET A 71 -17.14 -3.05 -0.28
N ASP A 72 -17.09 -1.81 0.20
CA ASP A 72 -17.40 -0.61 -0.58
C ASP A 72 -16.08 0.11 -0.91
N PHE A 73 -15.88 0.40 -2.20
CA PHE A 73 -14.69 1.06 -2.72
C PHE A 73 -14.95 2.51 -3.12
N SER A 74 -16.16 3.05 -2.98
CA SER A 74 -16.50 4.41 -3.43
C SER A 74 -15.65 5.48 -2.76
N GLU A 75 -15.48 5.44 -1.44
CA GLU A 75 -14.62 6.42 -0.74
C GLU A 75 -13.15 6.27 -1.13
N LEU A 76 -12.68 5.01 -1.25
CA LEU A 76 -11.33 4.71 -1.70
C LEU A 76 -11.08 5.27 -3.09
N ALA A 77 -12.05 5.15 -4.00
CA ALA A 77 -11.95 5.63 -5.37
C ALA A 77 -11.74 7.15 -5.43
N HIS A 78 -12.50 7.92 -4.63
CA HIS A 78 -12.29 9.36 -4.51
C HIS A 78 -10.89 9.70 -4.01
N LYS A 79 -10.38 8.97 -3.00
CA LYS A 79 -9.02 9.18 -2.48
C LYS A 79 -7.91 8.77 -3.44
N ILE A 80 -8.12 7.71 -4.21
CA ILE A 80 -7.23 7.35 -5.31
C ILE A 80 -7.15 8.51 -6.31
N LYS A 81 -8.29 9.05 -6.75
CA LYS A 81 -8.31 10.18 -7.70
C LYS A 81 -7.53 11.40 -7.20
N GLU A 82 -7.58 11.69 -5.91
CA GLU A 82 -6.88 12.84 -5.31
C GLU A 82 -5.36 12.64 -5.18
N LYS A 83 -4.92 11.43 -4.80
CA LYS A 83 -3.53 11.20 -4.34
C LYS A 83 -2.69 10.32 -5.27
N VAL A 84 -3.33 9.49 -6.09
CA VAL A 84 -2.67 8.48 -6.90
C VAL A 84 -2.44 9.00 -8.31
N ARG A 85 -1.21 8.84 -8.81
CA ARG A 85 -0.87 9.07 -10.21
C ARG A 85 -1.20 7.84 -11.04
N GLU A 86 -0.69 6.67 -10.66
CA GLU A 86 -0.95 5.40 -11.37
C GLU A 86 -1.47 4.36 -10.39
N LEU A 87 -2.52 3.66 -10.78
CA LEU A 87 -3.10 2.56 -10.03
C LEU A 87 -2.78 1.24 -10.73
N ILE A 88 -2.19 0.31 -9.98
CA ILE A 88 -1.86 -1.03 -10.41
C ILE A 88 -2.68 -1.99 -9.57
N LEU A 89 -3.50 -2.80 -10.23
CA LEU A 89 -4.50 -3.66 -9.60
C LEU A 89 -4.14 -5.12 -9.79
N VAL A 90 -4.28 -5.91 -8.73
CA VAL A 90 -3.99 -7.34 -8.74
C VAL A 90 -5.02 -8.12 -7.93
N GLY A 91 -5.36 -9.33 -8.37
CA GLY A 91 -6.24 -10.24 -7.65
C GLY A 91 -7.73 -10.08 -7.98
N GLU A 92 -8.57 -10.77 -7.23
CA GLU A 92 -10.01 -10.92 -7.45
C GLU A 92 -10.77 -9.59 -7.46
N THR A 93 -10.41 -8.66 -6.57
CA THR A 93 -11.10 -7.36 -6.47
C THR A 93 -10.62 -6.32 -7.49
N ALA A 94 -9.72 -6.68 -8.41
CA ALA A 94 -9.11 -5.74 -9.35
C ALA A 94 -10.15 -5.05 -10.24
N GLU A 95 -11.05 -5.82 -10.86
CA GLU A 95 -12.08 -5.27 -11.75
C GLU A 95 -13.08 -4.37 -10.99
N GLU A 96 -13.45 -4.73 -9.76
CA GLU A 96 -14.37 -3.94 -8.95
C GLU A 96 -13.76 -2.58 -8.55
N ILE A 97 -12.50 -2.58 -8.11
CA ILE A 97 -11.79 -1.34 -7.76
C ILE A 97 -11.61 -0.49 -9.03
N LYS A 98 -11.30 -1.12 -10.17
CA LYS A 98 -11.17 -0.43 -11.45
C LYS A 98 -12.47 0.28 -11.84
N ALA A 99 -13.60 -0.41 -11.78
CA ALA A 99 -14.90 0.17 -12.07
C ALA A 99 -15.20 1.37 -11.14
N ALA A 100 -14.96 1.22 -9.84
CA ALA A 100 -15.19 2.29 -8.87
C ALA A 100 -14.33 3.54 -9.13
N VAL A 101 -13.05 3.37 -9.53
CA VAL A 101 -12.20 4.53 -9.86
C VAL A 101 -12.57 5.17 -11.19
N GLU A 102 -13.04 4.39 -12.15
CA GLU A 102 -13.51 4.90 -13.45
C GLU A 102 -14.79 5.72 -13.30
N GLU A 103 -15.72 5.32 -12.43
CA GLU A 103 -16.94 6.07 -12.11
C GLU A 103 -16.65 7.48 -11.58
N VAL A 104 -15.57 7.65 -10.80
CA VAL A 104 -15.14 8.97 -10.33
C VAL A 104 -14.25 9.71 -11.33
N GLY A 105 -14.01 9.16 -12.52
CA GLY A 105 -13.23 9.77 -13.60
C GLY A 105 -11.71 9.59 -13.48
N PHE A 106 -11.26 8.51 -12.83
CA PHE A 106 -9.85 8.13 -12.79
C PHE A 106 -9.61 6.95 -13.74
N HIS A 107 -8.83 7.18 -14.80
CA HIS A 107 -8.63 6.22 -15.89
C HIS A 107 -7.20 5.66 -15.97
N ARG A 108 -6.34 5.98 -15.00
CA ARG A 108 -4.93 5.54 -14.96
C ARG A 108 -4.78 4.27 -14.13
N ALA A 109 -5.59 3.26 -14.45
CA ALA A 109 -5.67 2.00 -13.74
C ALA A 109 -5.29 0.82 -14.66
N THR A 110 -4.32 0.01 -14.25
CA THR A 110 -3.85 -1.16 -15.00
C THR A 110 -3.95 -2.42 -14.14
N ILE A 111 -4.56 -3.47 -14.68
CA ILE A 111 -4.65 -4.77 -14.00
C ILE A 111 -3.47 -5.64 -14.42
N VAL A 112 -2.84 -6.32 -13.45
CA VAL A 112 -1.71 -7.23 -13.64
C VAL A 112 -2.01 -8.59 -13.04
N ASN A 113 -1.26 -9.62 -13.44
CA ASN A 113 -1.55 -11.00 -13.05
C ASN A 113 -1.04 -11.34 -11.65
N ASN A 114 0.04 -10.68 -11.20
CA ASN A 114 0.70 -10.99 -9.93
C ASN A 114 1.46 -9.79 -9.37
N LEU A 115 1.90 -9.90 -8.12
CA LEU A 115 2.62 -8.83 -7.42
C LEU A 115 3.96 -8.50 -8.08
N GLU A 116 4.65 -9.48 -8.67
CA GLU A 116 5.92 -9.26 -9.35
C GLU A 116 5.76 -8.36 -10.58
N GLU A 117 4.77 -8.64 -11.43
CA GLU A 117 4.39 -7.77 -12.54
C GLU A 117 4.01 -6.37 -12.03
N GLY A 118 3.27 -6.29 -10.93
CA GLY A 118 2.88 -5.02 -10.32
C GLY A 118 4.07 -4.19 -9.85
N VAL A 119 5.05 -4.81 -9.18
CA VAL A 119 6.28 -4.12 -8.73
C VAL A 119 7.14 -3.68 -9.92
N LYS A 120 7.29 -4.52 -10.95
CA LYS A 120 8.02 -4.17 -12.18
C LYS A 120 7.37 -2.99 -12.91
N LEU A 121 6.05 -3.03 -13.07
CA LEU A 121 5.30 -1.94 -13.71
C LEU A 121 5.38 -0.66 -12.88
N ALA A 122 5.26 -0.76 -11.54
CA ALA A 122 5.39 0.39 -10.66
C ALA A 122 6.77 1.03 -10.79
N ALA A 123 7.84 0.23 -10.83
CA ALA A 123 9.20 0.71 -11.00
C ALA A 123 9.43 1.38 -12.37
N ALA A 124 8.82 0.85 -13.43
CA ALA A 124 8.91 1.42 -14.77
C ALA A 124 8.14 2.76 -14.91
N LEU A 125 7.04 2.91 -14.16
CA LEU A 125 6.21 4.11 -14.23
C LEU A 125 6.65 5.20 -13.25
N ALA A 126 7.18 4.83 -12.08
CA ALA A 126 7.51 5.76 -10.99
C ALA A 126 8.62 6.75 -11.38
N ARG A 127 8.51 7.97 -10.84
CA ARG A 127 9.44 9.07 -11.14
C ARG A 127 10.16 9.51 -9.86
N PRO A 128 11.40 10.02 -9.95
CA PRO A 128 12.10 10.55 -8.79
C PRO A 128 11.24 11.56 -8.00
N GLY A 129 11.16 11.40 -6.69
CA GLY A 129 10.31 12.19 -5.81
C GLY A 129 8.90 11.62 -5.56
N GLU A 130 8.53 10.53 -6.23
CA GLU A 130 7.27 9.80 -6.01
C GLU A 130 7.44 8.64 -5.03
N ILE A 131 6.29 8.04 -4.67
CA ILE A 131 6.21 6.87 -3.80
C ILE A 131 5.58 5.70 -4.57
N VAL A 132 6.19 4.52 -4.50
CA VAL A 132 5.53 3.25 -4.80
C VAL A 132 4.99 2.67 -3.51
N LEU A 133 3.67 2.58 -3.39
CA LEU A 133 2.97 2.12 -2.20
C LEU A 133 2.29 0.78 -2.47
N LEU A 134 2.65 -0.26 -1.71
CA LEU A 134 1.83 -1.47 -1.62
C LEU A 134 0.80 -1.26 -0.50
N SER A 135 -0.46 -1.04 -0.87
CA SER A 135 -1.59 -0.94 0.06
C SER A 135 -2.80 -1.67 -0.54
N PRO A 136 -2.97 -2.96 -0.24
CA PRO A 136 -3.84 -3.86 -0.99
C PRO A 136 -5.33 -3.57 -0.84
N ALA A 137 -5.76 -2.81 0.18
CA ALA A 137 -7.16 -2.50 0.51
C ALA A 137 -8.07 -3.72 0.76
N CYS A 138 -7.55 -4.93 0.53
CA CYS A 138 -8.24 -6.20 0.54
C CYS A 138 -7.38 -7.26 1.25
N ALA A 139 -8.01 -8.38 1.61
CA ALA A 139 -7.30 -9.52 2.20
C ALA A 139 -6.23 -10.07 1.24
N SER A 140 -5.25 -10.79 1.76
CA SER A 140 -4.33 -11.57 0.92
C SER A 140 -5.10 -12.59 0.10
N PHE A 141 -4.84 -12.63 -1.21
CA PHE A 141 -5.43 -13.56 -2.18
C PHE A 141 -4.54 -14.79 -2.37
N ASP A 142 -5.07 -15.81 -3.04
CA ASP A 142 -4.64 -17.23 -3.07
C ASP A 142 -3.13 -17.51 -3.16
N PHE A 143 -2.33 -16.61 -3.74
CA PHE A 143 -0.87 -16.77 -3.84
C PHE A 143 -0.11 -16.51 -2.53
N PHE A 144 -0.75 -15.94 -1.50
CA PHE A 144 -0.09 -15.60 -0.24
C PHE A 144 -0.74 -16.26 0.98
N ARG A 145 0.10 -16.89 1.82
CA ARG A 145 -0.31 -17.49 3.10
C ARG A 145 -0.97 -16.49 4.05
N ASN A 146 -0.48 -15.25 4.07
CA ASN A 146 -0.98 -14.15 4.89
C ASN A 146 -0.43 -12.80 4.37
N PHE A 147 -0.83 -11.70 5.01
CA PHE A 147 -0.33 -10.36 4.67
C PHE A 147 1.18 -10.19 4.90
N GLU A 148 1.77 -10.93 5.84
CA GLU A 148 3.22 -10.91 6.12
C GLU A 148 3.97 -11.49 4.92
N HIS A 149 3.55 -12.65 4.41
CA HIS A 149 4.14 -13.29 3.23
C HIS A 149 4.09 -12.37 2.00
N ARG A 150 2.96 -11.68 1.78
CA ARG A 150 2.85 -10.67 0.72
C ARG A 150 3.81 -9.51 0.91
N GLY A 151 3.94 -9.03 2.16
CA GLY A 151 4.85 -7.96 2.52
C GLY A 151 6.32 -8.34 2.34
N GLU A 152 6.69 -9.57 2.69
CA GLU A 152 8.04 -10.11 2.45
C GLU A 152 8.35 -10.25 0.97
N VAL A 153 7.42 -10.82 0.18
CA VAL A 153 7.59 -10.92 -1.28
C VAL A 153 7.74 -9.54 -1.91
N PHE A 154 6.99 -8.54 -1.46
CA PHE A 154 7.19 -7.16 -1.92
C PHE A 154 8.59 -6.64 -1.62
N LYS A 155 9.09 -6.85 -0.39
CA LYS A 155 10.45 -6.44 -0.03
C LYS A 155 11.50 -7.13 -0.88
N GLU A 156 11.39 -8.44 -1.06
CA GLU A 156 12.30 -9.20 -1.93
C GLU A 156 12.29 -8.66 -3.37
N LEU A 157 11.11 -8.41 -3.93
CA LEU A 157 10.97 -7.86 -5.28
C LEU A 157 11.58 -6.47 -5.41
N VAL A 158 11.34 -5.59 -4.42
CA VAL A 158 11.92 -4.25 -4.40
C VAL A 158 13.45 -4.31 -4.29
N HIS A 159 14.00 -5.18 -3.45
CA HIS A 159 15.45 -5.34 -3.33
C HIS A 159 16.10 -5.89 -4.61
N ARG A 160 15.37 -6.62 -5.46
CA ARG A 160 15.85 -7.06 -6.79
C ARG A 160 15.88 -5.96 -7.84
N LEU A 161 15.27 -4.80 -7.58
CA LEU A 161 15.32 -3.64 -8.47
C LEU A 161 16.55 -2.74 -8.25
N ALA A 162 17.27 -2.96 -7.15
CA ALA A 162 18.44 -2.17 -6.73
C ALA A 162 19.74 -2.68 -7.35
#